data_AF-A0A2W6B021-F1
#
_entry.id   AF-A0A2W6B021-F1
#
_cell.length_a   1.000
_cell.length_b   1.000
_cell.length_c   1.000
_cell.angle_alpha   90.00
_cell.angle_beta   90.00
_cell.angle_gamma   90.00
#
_symmetry.space_group_name_H-M   'P 1'
#
loop_
_entity.id
_entity.type
_entity.pdbx_description
1 polymer ?
#
loop_
_entity_poly.entity_id
_entity_poly.type
_entity_poly.pdbx_seq_one_letter_code
_entity_poly.pdbx_strand_id
1 'polypeptide(L)'
;MSIRRIALVSRNYRIAGQDGRWDFSNDLAAINRRCDEEGCDTILYALYSWDVGSRHVRDHDAIFDSLSRVERVILEVGALDSAPGFGGDELVVEAWTRGEREPRAMRQQFGRFDELNPVLGTGFVRALPERRVDDSVVAICGEVNIVKLQRGGGEFYDPYCAMPQLRTLAPIILNPIHDYMTRYEMREKRRFFSLKGHTVISVWNQGKRHAEGRPKYEAALPWTVFHDGRELTEQVTELRHPIHDRPDIRIGLFDLETSH
;
A
#
# COMPACT_ATOMS: atom_id res chain seq x y z
N MET A 1 15.43 -11.29 3.66
CA MET A 1 16.13 -10.80 2.45
C MET A 1 15.90 -9.30 2.31
N SER A 2 16.74 -8.53 1.61
CA SER A 2 16.47 -7.10 1.40
C SER A 2 15.49 -6.88 0.23
N ILE A 3 14.67 -5.83 0.28
CA ILE A 3 13.82 -5.39 -0.84
C ILE A 3 14.66 -4.50 -1.77
N ARG A 4 14.83 -4.90 -3.03
CA ARG A 4 15.69 -4.19 -4.00
C ARG A 4 14.87 -3.46 -5.06
N ARG A 5 13.82 -4.11 -5.57
CA ARG A 5 12.94 -3.55 -6.62
C ARG A 5 11.49 -3.88 -6.32
N ILE A 6 10.66 -2.85 -6.24
CA ILE A 6 9.26 -2.95 -5.86
C ILE A 6 8.34 -2.55 -7.02
N ALA A 7 7.29 -3.34 -7.24
CA ALA A 7 6.15 -2.97 -8.07
C ALA A 7 5.04 -2.35 -7.22
N LEU A 8 4.53 -1.21 -7.64
CA LEU A 8 3.42 -0.47 -7.05
C LEU A 8 2.19 -0.66 -7.93
N VAL A 9 1.25 -1.49 -7.47
CA VAL A 9 0.07 -1.85 -8.25
C VAL A 9 -1.12 -1.02 -7.80
N SER A 10 -1.75 -0.32 -8.74
CA SER A 10 -2.93 0.51 -8.54
C SER A 10 -3.96 0.23 -9.62
N ARG A 11 -5.21 0.64 -9.38
CA ARG A 11 -6.22 0.75 -10.44
C ARG A 11 -6.86 2.13 -10.49
N ASN A 12 -7.56 2.39 -11.59
CA ASN A 12 -8.40 3.57 -11.76
C ASN A 12 -9.89 3.18 -11.88
N TYR A 13 -10.69 3.48 -10.85
CA TYR A 13 -12.15 3.24 -10.80
C TYR A 13 -12.96 3.93 -11.91
N ARG A 14 -12.37 4.83 -12.70
CA ARG A 14 -13.07 5.47 -13.84
C ARG A 14 -13.01 4.63 -15.10
N ILE A 15 -12.15 3.62 -15.13
CA ILE A 15 -11.95 2.73 -16.27
C ILE A 15 -12.54 1.39 -15.85
N ALA A 16 -13.54 0.92 -16.59
CA ALA A 16 -14.18 -0.34 -16.30
C ALA A 16 -13.24 -1.50 -16.67
N GLY A 17 -13.08 -2.46 -15.76
CA GLY A 17 -12.62 -3.80 -16.11
C GLY A 17 -13.69 -4.55 -16.91
N GLN A 18 -13.28 -5.53 -17.72
CA GLN A 18 -14.21 -6.28 -18.58
C GLN A 18 -15.19 -7.18 -17.79
N ASP A 19 -14.89 -7.46 -16.53
CA ASP A 19 -15.61 -8.40 -15.67
C ASP A 19 -16.57 -7.74 -14.67
N GLY A 20 -16.65 -6.40 -14.67
CA GLY A 20 -17.48 -5.63 -13.75
C GLY A 20 -17.04 -5.66 -12.28
N ARG A 21 -15.91 -6.30 -11.97
CA ARG A 21 -15.33 -6.33 -10.63
C ARG A 21 -14.48 -5.09 -10.38
N TRP A 22 -14.36 -4.74 -9.11
CA TRP A 22 -13.61 -3.58 -8.65
C TRP A 22 -12.40 -4.02 -7.83
N ASP A 23 -11.72 -5.09 -8.23
CA ASP A 23 -10.56 -5.68 -7.53
C ASP A 23 -9.54 -6.28 -8.52
N PHE A 24 -8.45 -6.87 -8.00
CA PHE A 24 -7.39 -7.49 -8.79
C PHE A 24 -7.48 -9.02 -8.83
N SER A 25 -8.45 -9.66 -8.18
CA SER A 25 -8.47 -11.12 -7.94
C SER A 25 -8.43 -11.94 -9.23
N ASN A 26 -9.07 -11.45 -10.31
CA ASN A 26 -9.10 -12.14 -11.60
C ASN A 26 -7.78 -12.01 -12.38
N ASP A 27 -7.01 -10.96 -12.12
CA ASP A 27 -5.80 -10.61 -12.86
C ASP A 27 -4.53 -10.77 -12.02
N LEU A 28 -4.64 -11.16 -10.75
CA LEU A 28 -3.51 -11.19 -9.82
C LEU A 28 -2.34 -12.02 -10.35
N ALA A 29 -2.60 -13.20 -10.91
CA ALA A 29 -1.54 -14.04 -11.50
C ALA A 29 -0.86 -13.36 -12.70
N ALA A 30 -1.63 -12.63 -13.54
CA ALA A 30 -1.10 -11.92 -14.69
C ALA A 30 -0.28 -10.68 -14.25
N ILE A 31 -0.78 -9.92 -13.27
CA ILE A 31 -0.08 -8.79 -12.66
C ILE A 31 1.22 -9.27 -12.03
N ASN A 32 1.18 -10.33 -11.22
CA ASN A 32 2.35 -10.88 -10.56
C ASN A 32 3.41 -11.33 -11.56
N ARG A 33 3.00 -12.06 -12.62
CA ARG A 33 3.88 -12.47 -13.70
C ARG A 33 4.53 -11.26 -14.38
N ARG A 34 3.75 -10.23 -14.68
CA ARG A 34 4.26 -9.01 -15.31
C ARG A 34 5.29 -8.31 -14.41
N CYS A 35 5.05 -8.22 -13.11
CA CYS A 35 6.00 -7.66 -12.15
C CYS A 35 7.29 -8.52 -12.05
N ASP A 36 7.15 -9.85 -12.08
CA ASP A 36 8.28 -10.80 -12.07
C ASP A 36 9.18 -10.63 -13.31
N GLU A 37 8.58 -10.52 -14.50
CA GLU A 37 9.27 -10.26 -15.77
C GLU A 37 10.07 -8.95 -15.73
N GLU A 38 9.54 -7.93 -15.05
CA GLU A 38 10.19 -6.63 -14.83
C GLU A 38 11.23 -6.65 -13.70
N GLY A 39 11.50 -7.82 -13.13
CA GLY A 39 12.57 -8.04 -12.17
C GLY A 39 12.26 -7.64 -10.74
N CYS A 40 10.99 -7.37 -10.41
CA CYS A 40 10.59 -7.02 -9.05
C CYS A 40 10.74 -8.21 -8.10
N ASP A 41 11.23 -7.95 -6.89
CA ASP A 41 11.23 -8.94 -5.80
C ASP A 41 10.06 -8.74 -4.83
N THR A 42 9.38 -7.60 -4.91
CA THR A 42 8.29 -7.24 -4.02
C THR A 42 7.17 -6.58 -4.82
N ILE A 43 5.92 -6.96 -4.54
CA ILE A 43 4.73 -6.34 -5.12
C ILE A 43 3.89 -5.76 -3.98
N LEU A 44 3.65 -4.45 -4.04
CA LEU A 44 2.78 -3.74 -3.12
C LEU A 44 1.52 -3.29 -3.87
N TYR A 45 0.39 -3.89 -3.50
CA TYR A 45 -0.91 -3.49 -4.02
C TYR A 45 -1.47 -2.31 -3.22
N ALA A 46 -2.13 -1.39 -3.93
CA ALA A 46 -3.15 -0.56 -3.31
C ALA A 46 -4.23 -1.46 -2.68
N LEU A 47 -4.84 -1.00 -1.59
CA LEU A 47 -5.82 -1.77 -0.82
C LEU A 47 -7.10 -2.05 -1.65
N TYR A 48 -8.06 -2.79 -1.09
CA TYR A 48 -9.17 -3.42 -1.82
C TYR A 48 -8.67 -4.31 -2.95
N SER A 49 -7.72 -5.19 -2.63
CA SER A 49 -6.96 -5.90 -3.64
C SER A 49 -7.62 -7.19 -4.09
N TRP A 50 -8.20 -7.95 -3.16
CA TRP A 50 -8.80 -9.25 -3.41
C TRP A 50 -10.17 -9.38 -2.73
N ASP A 51 -11.17 -9.84 -3.48
CA ASP A 51 -12.50 -10.16 -2.93
C ASP A 51 -12.55 -11.63 -2.48
N VAL A 52 -12.99 -11.88 -1.24
CA VAL A 52 -13.21 -13.24 -0.72
C VAL A 52 -14.26 -14.04 -1.52
N GLY A 53 -15.17 -13.36 -2.23
CA GLY A 53 -16.11 -13.93 -3.19
C GLY A 53 -15.49 -14.27 -4.55
N SER A 54 -14.20 -14.04 -4.74
CA SER A 54 -13.51 -14.47 -5.96
C SER A 54 -13.52 -15.98 -6.11
N ARG A 55 -13.75 -16.46 -7.34
CA ARG A 55 -13.62 -17.89 -7.70
C ARG A 55 -12.17 -18.37 -7.77
N HIS A 56 -11.22 -17.43 -7.77
CA HIS A 56 -9.80 -17.75 -7.85
C HIS A 56 -9.31 -18.21 -6.48
N VAL A 57 -8.44 -19.21 -6.48
CA VAL A 57 -7.84 -19.70 -5.25
C VAL A 57 -6.83 -18.69 -4.75
N ARG A 58 -6.90 -18.38 -3.46
CA ARG A 58 -5.97 -17.51 -2.75
C ARG A 58 -5.11 -18.38 -1.83
N ASP A 59 -4.07 -18.96 -2.39
CA ASP A 59 -3.07 -19.72 -1.66
C ASP A 59 -1.66 -19.37 -2.17
N HIS A 60 -0.66 -19.94 -1.51
CA HIS A 60 0.74 -19.71 -1.81
C HIS A 60 1.11 -20.06 -3.26
N ASP A 61 0.63 -21.20 -3.76
CA ASP A 61 0.96 -21.68 -5.10
C ASP A 61 0.33 -20.76 -6.17
N ALA A 62 -0.94 -20.36 -5.99
CA ALA A 62 -1.61 -19.40 -6.86
C ALA A 62 -0.90 -18.03 -6.93
N ILE A 63 -0.22 -17.63 -5.86
CA ILE A 63 0.52 -16.37 -5.78
C ILE A 63 1.92 -16.51 -6.42
N PHE A 64 2.66 -17.61 -6.18
CA PHE A 64 4.10 -17.70 -6.47
C PHE A 64 4.55 -18.76 -7.48
N ASP A 65 3.77 -19.82 -7.76
CA ASP A 65 4.26 -21.03 -8.46
C ASP A 65 4.89 -20.73 -9.83
N SER A 66 4.35 -19.74 -10.54
CA SER A 66 4.84 -19.34 -11.86
C SER A 66 5.82 -18.16 -11.86
N LEU A 67 6.30 -17.73 -10.69
CA LEU A 67 7.17 -16.56 -10.50
C LEU A 67 8.58 -17.01 -10.15
N SER A 68 9.61 -16.30 -10.62
CA SER A 68 11.02 -16.65 -10.43
C SER A 68 11.83 -15.66 -9.59
N ARG A 69 11.31 -14.45 -9.37
CA ARG A 69 12.00 -13.31 -8.73
C ARG A 69 11.20 -12.68 -7.60
N VAL A 70 9.87 -12.66 -7.72
CA VAL A 70 8.99 -12.08 -6.71
C VAL A 70 9.07 -12.91 -5.44
N GLU A 71 9.59 -12.35 -4.37
CA GLU A 71 9.70 -12.98 -3.06
C GLU A 71 8.55 -12.60 -2.14
N ARG A 72 7.88 -11.47 -2.41
CA ARG A 72 6.88 -10.88 -1.52
C ARG A 72 5.71 -10.28 -2.27
N VAL A 73 4.51 -10.51 -1.74
CA VAL A 73 3.28 -9.89 -2.23
C VAL A 73 2.49 -9.36 -1.04
N ILE A 74 2.22 -8.05 -1.03
CA ILE A 74 1.45 -7.37 0.03
C ILE A 74 0.15 -6.86 -0.60
N LEU A 75 -0.99 -7.34 -0.09
CA LEU A 75 -2.31 -7.05 -0.62
C LEU A 75 -3.38 -7.03 0.49
N GLU A 76 -4.54 -6.44 0.23
CA GLU A 76 -5.69 -6.47 1.15
C GLU A 76 -6.76 -7.43 0.66
N VAL A 77 -7.34 -8.19 1.58
CA VAL A 77 -8.45 -9.10 1.31
C VAL A 77 -9.64 -8.78 2.20
N GLY A 78 -10.85 -8.91 1.64
CA GLY A 78 -12.11 -8.89 2.37
C GLY A 78 -13.30 -9.02 1.43
N ALA A 79 -14.51 -8.89 1.95
CA ALA A 79 -15.73 -8.82 1.13
C ALA A 79 -15.86 -7.41 0.51
N LEU A 80 -15.68 -7.30 -0.80
CA LEU A 80 -15.71 -6.02 -1.53
C LEU A 80 -17.04 -5.81 -2.29
N ASP A 81 -17.81 -6.88 -2.49
CA ASP A 81 -19.13 -6.91 -3.16
C ASP A 81 -20.26 -6.08 -2.50
N SER A 82 -20.02 -5.41 -1.37
CA SER A 82 -20.97 -4.45 -0.79
C SER A 82 -20.71 -3.03 -1.32
N ALA A 83 -21.64 -2.59 -2.19
CA ALA A 83 -21.78 -1.29 -2.86
C ALA A 83 -21.49 -0.03 -1.97
N PRO A 84 -21.36 1.18 -2.57
CA PRO A 84 -20.49 2.27 -2.11
C PRO A 84 -20.68 2.65 -0.64
N GLY A 85 -19.81 2.14 0.20
CA GLY A 85 -19.86 2.31 1.64
C GLY A 85 -19.00 1.31 2.41
N PHE A 86 -17.90 0.86 1.78
CA PHE A 86 -16.95 -0.16 2.26
C PHE A 86 -16.77 -0.13 3.78
N GLY A 87 -17.49 -1.02 4.45
CA GLY A 87 -17.57 -1.18 5.89
C GLY A 87 -17.85 -2.63 6.18
N GLY A 88 -16.79 -3.44 6.16
CA GLY A 88 -16.80 -4.79 6.70
C GLY A 88 -15.65 -4.91 7.69
N ASP A 89 -15.93 -5.46 8.87
CA ASP A 89 -14.97 -5.74 9.95
C ASP A 89 -13.91 -6.82 9.59
N GLU A 90 -13.76 -7.15 8.31
CA GLU A 90 -12.98 -8.28 7.81
C GLU A 90 -11.88 -7.91 6.82
N LEU A 91 -11.59 -6.62 6.62
CA LEU A 91 -10.44 -6.21 5.81
C LEU A 91 -9.14 -6.56 6.53
N VAL A 92 -8.31 -7.37 5.88
CA VAL A 92 -7.02 -7.81 6.38
C VAL A 92 -5.98 -7.58 5.29
N VAL A 93 -4.88 -6.92 5.65
CA VAL A 93 -3.69 -6.87 4.79
C VAL A 93 -2.90 -8.14 5.04
N GLU A 94 -2.55 -8.83 3.97
CA GLU A 94 -1.74 -10.04 3.98
C GLU A 94 -0.38 -9.75 3.34
N ALA A 95 0.69 -10.11 4.05
CA ALA A 95 2.03 -10.16 3.50
C ALA A 95 2.41 -11.62 3.25
N TRP A 96 2.41 -12.00 1.98
CA TRP A 96 2.84 -13.29 1.49
C TRP A 96 4.34 -13.27 1.22
N THR A 97 5.06 -14.29 1.67
CA THR A 97 6.49 -14.49 1.40
C THR A 97 6.68 -15.84 0.72
N ARG A 98 7.51 -15.92 -0.32
CA ARG A 98 7.72 -17.17 -1.09
C ARG A 98 8.16 -18.35 -0.21
N GLY A 99 8.92 -18.11 0.85
CA GLY A 99 9.36 -19.16 1.78
C GLY A 99 8.34 -19.60 2.83
N GLU A 100 7.20 -18.91 2.96
CA GLU A 100 6.19 -19.14 4.01
C GLU A 100 4.87 -19.61 3.39
N ARG A 101 4.29 -20.71 3.89
CA ARG A 101 3.04 -21.26 3.35
C ARG A 101 1.80 -20.42 3.66
N GLU A 102 1.81 -19.75 4.81
CA GLU A 102 0.72 -18.90 5.28
C GLU A 102 1.14 -17.43 5.26
N PRO A 103 0.23 -16.50 4.94
CA PRO A 103 0.54 -15.08 4.98
C PRO A 103 0.62 -14.57 6.42
N ARG A 104 1.37 -13.49 6.59
CA ARG A 104 1.26 -12.67 7.80
C ARG A 104 0.09 -11.71 7.64
N ALA A 105 -0.94 -11.92 8.45
CA ALA A 105 -2.14 -11.10 8.46
C ALA A 105 -1.99 -9.91 9.42
N MET A 106 -2.40 -8.72 8.97
CA MET A 106 -2.35 -7.50 9.75
C MET A 106 -3.61 -6.64 9.53
N ARG A 107 -4.10 -6.05 10.62
CA ARG A 107 -5.32 -5.24 10.62
C ARG A 107 -5.02 -3.79 10.91
N GLN A 108 -5.68 -2.91 10.16
CA GLN A 108 -5.62 -1.47 10.40
C GLN A 108 -6.19 -1.14 11.79
N GLN A 109 -5.46 -0.34 12.57
CA GLN A 109 -5.84 0.04 13.93
C GLN A 109 -6.71 1.31 13.95
N PHE A 110 -6.46 2.25 13.03
CA PHE A 110 -7.24 3.47 12.87
C PHE A 110 -7.01 4.05 11.45
N GLY A 111 -7.98 4.80 10.93
CA GLY A 111 -7.87 5.47 9.63
C GLY A 111 -7.75 6.99 9.74
N ARG A 112 -8.37 7.58 10.76
CA ARG A 112 -8.41 9.02 10.95
C ARG A 112 -7.86 9.42 12.31
N PHE A 113 -7.42 10.67 12.39
CA PHE A 113 -6.91 11.22 13.64
C PHE A 113 -7.99 11.40 14.72
N ASP A 114 -9.23 11.67 14.34
CA ASP A 114 -10.37 11.77 15.28
C ASP A 114 -10.79 10.41 15.85
N GLU A 115 -10.43 9.31 15.19
CA GLU A 115 -10.57 7.95 15.73
C GLU A 115 -9.45 7.62 16.73
N LEU A 116 -8.27 8.25 16.58
CA LEU A 116 -7.07 7.95 17.34
C LEU A 116 -7.23 8.29 18.82
N ASN A 117 -7.25 7.27 19.65
CA ASN A 117 -7.27 7.35 21.11
C ASN A 117 -6.09 6.54 21.70
N PRO A 118 -5.83 6.64 23.03
CA PRO A 118 -4.70 5.94 23.63
C PRO A 118 -4.67 4.42 23.41
N VAL A 119 -5.83 3.77 23.34
CA VAL A 119 -5.93 2.32 23.08
C VAL A 119 -5.47 2.01 21.66
N LEU A 120 -5.99 2.72 20.66
CA LEU A 120 -5.63 2.47 19.25
C LEU A 120 -4.18 2.88 18.93
N GLY A 121 -3.71 4.00 19.49
CA GLY A 121 -2.33 4.46 19.30
C GLY A 121 -1.32 3.49 19.90
N THR A 122 -1.54 3.05 21.13
CA THR A 122 -0.67 2.04 21.76
C THR A 122 -0.83 0.65 21.13
N GLY A 123 -2.02 0.30 20.65
CA GLY A 123 -2.28 -0.91 19.88
C GLY A 123 -1.45 -0.97 18.59
N PHE A 124 -1.42 0.12 17.82
CA PHE A 124 -0.58 0.23 16.63
C PHE A 124 0.91 0.05 16.93
N VAL A 125 1.41 0.77 17.94
CA VAL A 125 2.80 0.68 18.41
C VAL A 125 3.15 -0.77 18.81
N ARG A 126 2.27 -1.45 19.56
CA ARG A 126 2.46 -2.86 19.95
C ARG A 126 2.44 -3.83 18.77
N ALA A 127 1.66 -3.53 17.73
CA ALA A 127 1.55 -4.38 16.54
C ALA A 127 2.72 -4.21 15.55
N LEU A 128 3.59 -3.19 15.72
CA LEU A 128 4.69 -2.92 14.78
C LEU A 128 5.60 -4.14 14.51
N PRO A 129 6.06 -4.92 15.52
CA PRO A 129 6.93 -6.07 15.27
C PRO A 129 6.29 -7.13 14.35
N GLU A 130 4.98 -7.35 14.49
CA GLU A 130 4.22 -8.33 13.69
C GLU A 130 4.00 -7.84 12.24
N ARG A 131 4.11 -6.54 12.01
CA ARG A 131 3.96 -5.89 10.70
C ARG A 131 5.28 -5.81 9.92
N ARG A 132 6.36 -6.35 10.49
CA ARG A 132 7.65 -6.41 9.82
C ARG A 132 7.63 -7.48 8.74
N VAL A 133 7.99 -7.06 7.53
CA VAL A 133 8.21 -7.92 6.37
C VAL A 133 9.65 -7.65 5.91
N ASP A 134 10.57 -8.52 6.33
CA ASP A 134 12.00 -8.40 6.06
C ASP A 134 12.63 -7.07 6.56
N ASP A 135 13.11 -6.20 5.67
CA ASP A 135 13.66 -4.87 5.94
C ASP A 135 12.61 -3.77 5.78
N SER A 136 11.33 -4.14 5.77
CA SER A 136 10.21 -3.21 5.75
C SER A 136 9.23 -3.40 6.92
N VAL A 137 8.44 -2.36 7.16
CA VAL A 137 7.27 -2.39 8.04
C VAL A 137 6.06 -1.84 7.30
N VAL A 138 4.89 -2.46 7.49
CA VAL A 138 3.65 -2.03 6.85
C VAL A 138 2.84 -1.10 7.77
N ALA A 139 2.59 0.11 7.29
CA ALA A 139 1.67 1.07 7.89
C ALA A 139 0.46 1.23 6.96
N ILE A 140 -0.72 0.75 7.36
CA ILE A 140 -1.88 0.60 6.50
C ILE A 140 -2.62 1.95 6.40
N CYS A 141 -2.82 2.41 5.17
CA CYS A 141 -3.69 3.53 4.83
C CYS A 141 -3.44 4.77 5.71
N GLY A 142 -4.41 5.10 6.55
CA GLY A 142 -4.43 6.29 7.40
C GLY A 142 -3.64 6.16 8.69
N GLU A 143 -2.97 5.04 8.96
CA GLU A 143 -2.19 4.85 10.21
C GLU A 143 -1.01 5.82 10.33
N VAL A 144 -0.58 6.43 9.23
CA VAL A 144 0.38 7.56 9.26
C VAL A 144 -0.18 8.77 10.03
N ASN A 145 -1.49 8.80 10.33
CA ASN A 145 -2.10 9.77 11.25
C ASN A 145 -1.68 9.59 12.72
N ILE A 146 -0.88 8.58 13.07
CA ILE A 146 -0.27 8.43 14.40
C ILE A 146 0.50 9.70 14.82
N VAL A 147 1.06 10.43 13.85
CA VAL A 147 1.69 11.73 14.06
C VAL A 147 0.77 12.87 13.64
N LYS A 148 0.93 14.01 14.31
CA LYS A 148 0.16 15.23 14.08
C LYS A 148 1.05 16.34 13.56
N LEU A 149 0.64 17.00 12.49
CA LEU A 149 1.23 18.27 12.08
C LEU A 149 0.63 19.38 12.94
N GLN A 150 1.45 20.13 13.67
CA GLN A 150 0.99 21.28 14.44
C GLN A 150 0.61 22.43 13.51
N ARG A 151 -0.59 22.99 13.71
CA ARG A 151 -1.08 24.14 12.93
C ARG A 151 -0.19 25.35 13.18
N GLY A 152 0.30 25.98 12.11
CA GLY A 152 1.06 27.24 12.16
C GLY A 152 2.56 27.09 12.42
N GLY A 153 3.03 25.93 12.89
CA GLY A 153 4.45 25.70 13.19
C GLY A 153 5.20 24.78 12.22
N GLY A 154 4.48 23.96 11.44
CA GLY A 154 5.11 22.96 10.56
C GLY A 154 5.77 21.79 11.31
N GLU A 155 5.76 21.81 12.64
CA GLU A 155 6.34 20.77 13.49
C GLU A 155 5.44 19.54 13.60
N PHE A 156 6.06 18.36 13.67
CA PHE A 156 5.37 17.10 13.88
C PHE A 156 5.40 16.69 15.36
N TYR A 157 4.25 16.26 15.86
CA TYR A 157 4.04 15.73 17.19
C TYR A 157 3.73 14.24 17.11
N ASP A 158 4.50 13.42 17.82
CA ASP A 158 4.36 11.96 17.91
C ASP A 158 3.91 11.56 19.34
N PRO A 159 2.60 11.62 19.64
CA PRO A 159 2.08 11.39 20.99
C PRO A 159 2.33 10.00 21.57
N TYR A 160 2.61 9.02 20.70
CA TYR A 160 2.72 7.62 21.08
C TYR A 160 4.14 7.07 20.92
N CYS A 161 5.11 7.93 20.59
CA CYS A 161 6.49 7.55 20.32
C CYS A 161 6.61 6.43 19.27
N ALA A 162 5.75 6.46 18.24
CA ALA A 162 5.75 5.47 17.18
C ALA A 162 6.96 5.62 16.25
N MET A 163 7.46 6.85 16.04
CA MET A 163 8.55 7.11 15.10
C MET A 163 9.89 6.49 15.52
N PRO A 164 10.36 6.62 16.78
CA PRO A 164 11.56 5.91 17.21
C PRO A 164 11.49 4.40 17.00
N GLN A 165 10.31 3.80 17.21
CA GLN A 165 10.11 2.36 17.06
C GLN A 165 10.11 1.94 15.58
N LEU A 166 9.33 2.63 14.74
CA LEU A 166 9.34 2.42 13.29
C LEU A 166 10.76 2.50 12.74
N ARG A 167 11.51 3.52 13.16
CA ARG A 167 12.88 3.76 12.68
C ARG A 167 13.91 2.71 13.10
N THR A 168 13.66 2.04 14.22
CA THR A 168 14.52 0.97 14.70
C THR A 168 14.16 -0.36 14.04
N LEU A 169 12.90 -0.52 13.65
CA LEU A 169 12.38 -1.79 13.18
C LEU A 169 12.78 -2.10 11.74
N ALA A 170 12.68 -1.11 10.85
CA ALA A 170 12.90 -1.30 9.42
C ALA A 170 13.25 0.02 8.72
N PRO A 171 14.22 0.04 7.77
CA PRO A 171 14.52 1.21 6.97
C PRO A 171 13.41 1.60 5.99
N ILE A 172 12.53 0.66 5.61
CA ILE A 172 11.47 0.87 4.62
C ILE A 172 10.09 0.83 5.30
N ILE A 173 9.24 1.80 4.97
CA ILE A 173 7.84 1.84 5.40
C ILE A 173 6.97 1.69 4.14
N LEU A 174 6.25 0.58 4.06
CA LEU A 174 5.27 0.33 3.01
C LEU A 174 3.90 0.84 3.48
N ASN A 175 3.31 1.75 2.71
CA ASN A 175 2.02 2.36 3.01
C ASN A 175 1.01 2.11 1.89
N PRO A 176 0.42 0.90 1.81
CA PRO A 176 -0.70 0.63 0.91
C PRO A 176 -1.93 1.41 1.40
N ILE A 177 -2.66 2.03 0.49
CA ILE A 177 -3.79 2.91 0.78
C ILE A 177 -4.98 2.54 -0.12
N HIS A 178 -6.21 2.72 0.38
CA HIS A 178 -7.42 2.48 -0.42
C HIS A 178 -7.53 3.46 -1.59
N ASP A 179 -7.51 4.76 -1.30
CA ASP A 179 -7.72 5.82 -2.28
C ASP A 179 -6.89 7.07 -1.97
N TYR A 180 -6.77 7.98 -2.94
CA TYR A 180 -6.03 9.23 -2.75
C TYR A 180 -6.54 10.05 -1.54
N MET A 181 -5.62 10.37 -0.65
CA MET A 181 -5.89 11.21 0.52
C MET A 181 -5.64 12.68 0.18
N THR A 182 -6.72 13.45 0.02
CA THR A 182 -6.67 14.83 -0.46
C THR A 182 -6.12 15.86 0.51
N ARG A 183 -6.00 15.54 1.80
CA ARG A 183 -5.46 16.46 2.81
C ARG A 183 -3.95 16.63 2.59
N TYR A 184 -3.51 17.88 2.38
CA TYR A 184 -2.10 18.22 2.15
C TYR A 184 -1.15 17.62 3.21
N GLU A 185 -1.62 17.58 4.46
CA GLU A 185 -0.90 17.04 5.62
C GLU A 185 -0.44 15.59 5.42
N MET A 186 -1.15 14.79 4.61
CA MET A 186 -0.80 13.39 4.41
C MET A 186 0.50 13.22 3.62
N ARG A 187 0.77 14.14 2.67
CA ARG A 187 2.05 14.17 1.94
C ARG A 187 3.18 14.54 2.90
N GLU A 188 2.99 15.58 3.71
CA GLU A 188 3.99 16.01 4.69
C GLU A 188 4.25 14.95 5.77
N LYS A 189 3.23 14.20 6.20
CA LYS A 189 3.40 13.07 7.13
C LYS A 189 4.30 11.98 6.56
N ARG A 190 4.08 11.57 5.30
CA ARG A 190 4.93 10.57 4.63
C ARG A 190 6.36 11.07 4.46
N ARG A 191 6.52 12.36 4.13
CA ARG A 191 7.83 13.02 4.09
C ARG A 191 8.52 12.97 5.47
N PHE A 192 7.81 13.31 6.53
CA PHE A 192 8.33 13.24 7.91
C PHE A 192 8.73 11.81 8.32
N PHE A 193 7.94 10.81 7.92
CA PHE A 193 8.23 9.40 8.18
C PHE A 193 9.53 8.95 7.53
N SER A 194 9.88 9.50 6.36
CA SER A 194 11.10 9.15 5.64
C SER A 194 12.38 9.77 6.23
N LEU A 195 12.28 10.75 7.14
CA LEU A 195 13.46 11.39 7.72
C LEU A 195 14.34 10.38 8.49
N LYS A 196 15.64 10.68 8.55
CA LYS A 196 16.69 9.85 9.17
C LYS A 196 16.98 8.60 8.34
N GLY A 197 17.15 8.79 7.03
CA GLY A 197 17.56 7.74 6.10
C GLY A 197 16.51 6.66 5.82
N HIS A 198 15.24 6.91 6.13
CA HIS A 198 14.15 5.97 5.88
C HIS A 198 13.53 6.18 4.51
N THR A 199 12.93 5.13 3.95
CA THR A 199 12.18 5.19 2.71
C THR A 199 10.70 4.92 2.98
N VAL A 200 9.81 5.80 2.52
CA VAL A 200 8.36 5.62 2.61
C VAL A 200 7.79 5.47 1.21
N ILE A 201 7.13 4.35 0.96
CA ILE A 201 6.58 4.00 -0.34
C ILE A 201 5.07 3.83 -0.20
N SER A 202 4.31 4.62 -0.95
CA SER A 202 2.85 4.62 -0.87
C SER A 202 2.23 4.36 -2.22
N VAL A 203 1.13 3.62 -2.25
CA VAL A 203 0.34 3.35 -3.44
C VAL A 203 -1.15 3.35 -3.10
N TRP A 204 -2.00 3.88 -3.97
CA TRP A 204 -3.46 3.98 -3.77
C TRP A 204 -4.23 3.78 -5.06
N ASN A 205 -5.53 3.48 -4.98
CA ASN A 205 -6.40 3.45 -6.16
C ASN A 205 -6.88 4.86 -6.53
N GLN A 206 -7.00 5.12 -7.83
CA GLN A 206 -7.48 6.37 -8.40
C GLN A 206 -8.92 6.29 -8.86
N GLY A 207 -9.50 7.44 -9.13
CA GLY A 207 -10.75 7.56 -9.84
C GLY A 207 -11.96 7.68 -8.92
N LYS A 208 -11.76 7.83 -7.61
CA LYS A 208 -12.85 7.89 -6.64
C LYS A 208 -13.74 9.10 -6.92
N ARG A 209 -15.04 8.89 -6.75
CA ARG A 209 -16.06 9.94 -6.86
C ARG A 209 -16.54 10.33 -5.47
N HIS A 210 -17.04 11.55 -5.34
CA HIS A 210 -17.87 11.92 -4.19
C HIS A 210 -19.20 11.18 -4.24
N ALA A 211 -19.94 11.17 -3.13
CA ALA A 211 -21.27 10.54 -3.07
C ALA A 211 -22.23 11.16 -4.11
N GLU A 212 -22.05 12.45 -4.42
CA GLU A 212 -22.80 13.18 -5.44
C GLU A 212 -22.34 12.88 -6.89
N GLY A 213 -21.48 11.87 -7.10
CA GLY A 213 -21.00 11.44 -8.42
C GLY A 213 -19.90 12.29 -9.05
N ARG A 214 -19.57 13.46 -8.47
CA ARG A 214 -18.49 14.33 -8.96
C ARG A 214 -17.10 13.69 -8.75
N PRO A 215 -16.15 13.84 -9.70
CA PRO A 215 -14.78 13.36 -9.54
C PRO A 215 -14.09 13.99 -8.32
N LYS A 216 -13.35 13.20 -7.54
CA LYS A 216 -12.39 13.76 -6.57
C LYS A 216 -11.16 14.28 -7.30
N TYR A 217 -10.59 15.37 -6.77
CA TYR A 217 -9.25 15.81 -7.14
C TYR A 217 -8.22 14.79 -6.65
N GLU A 218 -7.32 14.37 -7.53
CA GLU A 218 -6.30 13.37 -7.24
C GLU A 218 -5.00 13.71 -7.94
N ALA A 219 -3.87 13.26 -7.38
CA ALA A 219 -2.59 13.33 -8.06
C ALA A 219 -2.60 12.43 -9.32
N ALA A 220 -1.82 12.82 -10.33
CA ALA A 220 -1.75 12.10 -11.60
C ALA A 220 -1.13 10.70 -11.45
N LEU A 221 -0.11 10.56 -10.61
CA LEU A 221 0.51 9.27 -10.28
C LEU A 221 -0.15 8.68 -9.03
N PRO A 222 -0.47 7.37 -8.99
CA PRO A 222 -1.15 6.74 -7.86
C PRO A 222 -0.18 6.23 -6.78
N TRP A 223 0.98 6.85 -6.68
CA TRP A 223 2.02 6.51 -5.72
C TRP A 223 2.84 7.74 -5.32
N THR A 224 3.50 7.63 -4.17
CA THR A 224 4.55 8.56 -3.76
C THR A 224 5.71 7.79 -3.15
N VAL A 225 6.92 8.29 -3.37
CA VAL A 225 8.12 7.78 -2.71
C VAL A 225 8.84 8.92 -2.03
N PHE A 226 9.23 8.73 -0.77
CA PHE A 226 10.09 9.64 -0.04
C PHE A 226 11.30 8.91 0.52
N HIS A 227 12.47 9.51 0.45
CA HIS A 227 13.69 9.05 1.11
C HIS A 227 14.37 10.22 1.82
N ASP A 228 14.63 10.09 3.12
CA ASP A 228 15.26 11.13 3.97
C ASP A 228 14.67 12.54 3.79
N GLY A 229 13.34 12.62 3.71
CA GLY A 229 12.61 13.88 3.52
C GLY A 229 12.62 14.42 2.09
N ARG A 230 13.32 13.78 1.15
CA ARG A 230 13.29 14.09 -0.27
C ARG A 230 12.22 13.26 -0.98
N GLU A 231 11.46 13.88 -1.87
CA GLU A 231 10.52 13.16 -2.71
C GLU A 231 11.23 12.58 -3.94
N LEU A 232 11.00 11.28 -4.19
CA LEU A 232 11.55 10.51 -5.29
C LEU A 232 10.45 9.94 -6.20
N THR A 233 9.21 10.41 -6.09
CA THR A 233 8.06 9.93 -6.87
C THR A 233 8.31 9.88 -8.37
N GLU A 234 9.08 10.83 -8.91
CA GLU A 234 9.42 10.90 -10.34
C GLU A 234 10.40 9.80 -10.80
N GLN A 235 11.05 9.09 -9.88
CA GLN A 235 11.91 7.96 -10.19
C GLN A 235 11.12 6.66 -10.41
N VAL A 236 9.82 6.66 -10.09
CA VAL A 236 8.97 5.50 -10.34
C VAL A 236 8.66 5.42 -11.84
N THR A 237 9.10 4.34 -12.48
CA THR A 237 8.86 4.10 -13.91
C THR A 237 7.53 3.38 -14.10
N GLU A 238 6.57 4.03 -14.75
CA GLU A 238 5.27 3.42 -15.05
C GLU A 238 5.32 2.53 -16.30
N LEU A 239 4.81 1.30 -16.16
CA LEU A 239 4.62 0.40 -17.29
C LEU A 239 3.46 0.88 -18.18
N ARG A 240 3.70 0.90 -19.49
CA ARG A 240 2.65 1.16 -20.48
C ARG A 240 1.81 -0.09 -20.67
N HIS A 241 0.50 0.02 -20.47
CA HIS A 241 -0.48 -1.07 -20.67
C HIS A 241 0.00 -2.39 -20.05
N PRO A 242 0.21 -2.44 -18.72
CA PRO A 242 0.83 -3.60 -18.07
C PRO A 242 0.04 -4.89 -18.26
N ILE A 243 -1.29 -4.76 -18.40
CA ILE A 243 -2.23 -5.86 -18.62
C ILE A 243 -3.13 -5.45 -19.80
N HIS A 244 -3.09 -6.22 -20.89
CA HIS A 244 -3.70 -5.87 -22.17
C HIS A 244 -5.20 -5.53 -22.06
N ASP A 245 -5.97 -6.37 -21.35
CA ASP A 245 -7.43 -6.26 -21.24
C ASP A 245 -7.90 -5.49 -19.99
N ARG A 246 -6.97 -4.92 -19.23
CA ARG A 246 -7.22 -4.16 -18.00
C ARG A 246 -6.56 -2.78 -18.06
N PRO A 247 -7.08 -1.86 -18.89
CA PRO A 247 -6.52 -0.50 -19.02
C PRO A 247 -6.68 0.33 -17.74
N ASP A 248 -7.45 -0.14 -16.76
CA ASP A 248 -7.58 0.46 -15.44
C ASP A 248 -6.37 0.17 -14.53
N ILE A 249 -5.63 -0.91 -14.77
CA ILE A 249 -4.48 -1.32 -13.96
C ILE A 249 -3.25 -0.49 -14.33
N ARG A 250 -2.58 0.01 -13.30
CA ARG A 250 -1.34 0.78 -13.39
C ARG A 250 -0.27 0.10 -12.53
N ILE A 251 0.94 -0.01 -13.07
CA ILE A 251 2.09 -0.60 -12.36
C ILE A 251 3.26 0.38 -12.44
N GLY A 252 3.69 0.87 -11.29
CA GLY A 252 4.91 1.67 -11.14
C GLY A 252 6.07 0.79 -10.63
N LEU A 253 7.26 0.97 -11.17
CA LEU A 253 8.48 0.25 -10.79
C LEU A 253 9.43 1.19 -10.07
N PHE A 254 9.94 0.79 -8.91
CA PHE A 254 10.89 1.58 -8.14
C PHE A 254 12.08 0.74 -7.67
N ASP A 255 13.29 1.24 -7.90
CA ASP A 255 14.55 0.63 -7.51
C ASP A 255 15.09 1.30 -6.23
N LEU A 256 15.25 0.51 -5.16
CA LEU A 256 15.80 1.00 -3.90
C LEU A 256 17.33 1.08 -3.91
N GLU A 257 18.00 0.23 -4.70
CA GLU A 257 19.47 0.20 -4.79
C GLU A 257 20.08 1.48 -5.41
N THR A 258 19.32 2.23 -6.20
CA THR A 258 19.77 3.47 -6.84
C THR A 258 19.50 4.74 -6.03
N SER A 259 18.89 4.60 -4.85
CA SER A 259 18.36 5.73 -4.06
C SER A 259 19.26 6.19 -2.90
N HIS A 260 20.48 5.63 -2.78
CA HIS A 260 21.46 5.93 -1.74
C HIS A 260 22.72 6.61 -2.30
#